data_AF-A0A2V6S825-F1
#
_entry.id   AF-A0A2V6S825-F1
#
_cell.length_a   1.000
_cell.length_b   1.000
_cell.length_c   1.000
_cell.angle_alpha   90.00
_cell.angle_beta   90.00
_cell.angle_gamma   90.00
#
_symmetry.space_group_name_H-M   'P 1'
#
loop_
_entity.id
_entity.type
_entity.pdbx_description
1 polymer ?
#
loop_
_entity_poly.entity_id
_entity_poly.type
_entity_poly.pdbx_seq_one_letter_code
_entity_poly.pdbx_strand_id
1 'polypeptide(L)'
;MISVVAGAVLLLAGGFANAEVSPPPPEQGCDFMTGGGWIIHNGAKGTFGVGGGCKHGSGVTTPEYWGHLEYHDHGTGLNVHWTSITAYFPEGDTTTDSKTHQPLGTRFICGEARTNQFGDVHFVVRARDAGEPGVNDEFDLQLRDSSGAIVYATPDDGTFPHTLGGGAGGGGNIQLHKPNPSTTGVFGGSCPAL
;
A
#
# COMPACT_ATOMS: atom_id res chain seq x y z
N MET A 1 5.94 -32.42 -72.36
CA MET A 1 7.18 -31.60 -72.25
C MET A 1 6.79 -30.21 -72.67
N ILE A 2 6.72 -29.16 -71.84
CA ILE A 2 7.60 -28.73 -70.74
C ILE A 2 6.72 -28.06 -69.67
N SER A 3 6.93 -28.42 -68.40
CA SER A 3 6.38 -27.72 -67.24
C SER A 3 7.20 -26.46 -66.96
N VAL A 4 6.55 -25.35 -66.61
CA VAL A 4 7.23 -24.18 -66.03
C VAL A 4 6.58 -23.89 -64.67
N VAL A 5 7.33 -24.19 -63.61
CA VAL A 5 6.99 -23.87 -62.23
C VAL A 5 7.44 -22.43 -61.97
N ALA A 6 6.51 -21.52 -61.70
CA ALA A 6 6.81 -20.16 -61.27
C ALA A 6 6.95 -20.15 -59.74
N GLY A 7 8.19 -20.08 -59.25
CA GLY A 7 8.48 -19.89 -57.84
C GLY A 7 8.22 -18.43 -57.42
N ALA A 8 7.32 -18.22 -56.47
CA ALA A 8 7.13 -16.91 -55.85
C ALA A 8 8.27 -16.66 -54.86
N VAL A 9 9.07 -15.64 -55.12
CA VAL A 9 10.10 -15.15 -54.19
C VAL A 9 9.40 -14.24 -53.17
N LEU A 10 9.33 -14.68 -51.91
CA LEU A 10 8.83 -13.87 -50.80
C LEU A 10 9.96 -12.94 -50.32
N LEU A 11 9.89 -11.67 -50.70
CA LEU A 11 10.79 -10.63 -50.20
C LEU A 11 10.34 -10.20 -48.80
N LEU A 12 10.98 -10.74 -47.76
CA LEU A 12 10.85 -10.23 -46.40
C LEU A 12 11.75 -8.99 -46.25
N ALA A 13 11.16 -7.80 -46.44
CA ALA A 13 11.79 -6.55 -46.05
C ALA A 13 11.76 -6.44 -44.52
N GLY A 14 12.80 -6.94 -43.86
CA GLY A 14 13.01 -6.74 -42.43
C GLY A 14 13.45 -5.30 -42.16
N GLY A 15 12.54 -4.46 -41.68
CA GLY A 15 12.87 -3.18 -41.07
C GLY A 15 13.20 -3.39 -39.59
N PHE A 16 14.25 -2.76 -39.09
CA PHE A 16 14.46 -2.65 -37.64
C PHE A 16 13.29 -1.84 -37.07
N ALA A 17 12.47 -2.46 -36.23
CA ALA A 17 11.50 -1.74 -35.43
C ALA A 17 12.29 -0.89 -34.42
N ASN A 18 12.40 0.40 -34.70
CA ASN A 18 12.78 1.36 -33.67
C ASN A 18 11.60 1.38 -32.70
N ALA A 19 11.76 0.77 -31.51
CA ALA A 19 10.90 1.10 -30.40
C ALA A 19 11.20 2.57 -30.08
N GLU A 20 10.29 3.47 -30.44
CA GLU A 20 10.29 4.81 -29.86
C GLU A 20 10.21 4.63 -28.35
N VAL A 21 11.34 4.81 -27.67
CA VAL A 21 11.34 5.04 -26.23
C VAL A 21 10.85 6.48 -26.05
N SER A 22 9.55 6.68 -26.21
CA SER A 22 8.92 7.85 -25.60
C SER A 22 9.16 7.71 -24.09
N PRO A 23 9.56 8.80 -23.40
CA PRO A 23 9.52 8.82 -21.95
C PRO A 23 8.12 8.35 -21.53
N PRO A 24 7.99 7.47 -20.52
CA PRO A 24 6.66 7.15 -20.01
C PRO A 24 5.96 8.48 -19.70
N PRO A 25 4.68 8.65 -20.08
CA PRO A 25 3.93 9.84 -19.72
C PRO A 25 4.10 10.07 -18.21
N PRO A 26 4.17 11.34 -17.74
CA PRO A 26 4.23 11.63 -16.31
C PRO A 26 3.15 10.79 -15.63
N GLU A 27 3.56 10.01 -14.63
CA GLU A 27 2.75 8.97 -13.98
C GLU A 27 1.41 9.58 -13.51
N GLN A 28 0.41 9.53 -14.39
CA GLN A 28 -0.96 9.98 -14.15
C GLN A 28 -1.68 8.84 -13.44
N GLY A 29 -1.27 8.58 -12.21
CA GLY A 29 -1.87 7.56 -11.36
C GLY A 29 -1.65 7.90 -9.91
N CYS A 30 -2.47 7.32 -9.08
CA CYS A 30 -2.24 7.24 -7.65
C CYS A 30 -1.19 6.15 -7.37
N ASP A 31 -0.57 6.20 -6.19
CA ASP A 31 0.43 5.23 -5.77
C ASP A 31 -0.16 4.04 -5.00
N PHE A 32 0.74 3.20 -4.50
CA PHE A 32 0.43 2.14 -3.56
C PHE A 32 1.56 1.98 -2.55
N MET A 33 1.21 1.47 -1.38
CA MET A 33 2.12 1.22 -0.26
C MET A 33 2.00 -0.24 0.16
N THR A 34 3.13 -0.83 0.52
CA THR A 34 3.22 -2.18 1.06
C THR A 34 4.14 -2.17 2.26
N GLY A 35 3.91 -3.05 3.22
CA GLY A 35 4.83 -3.21 4.32
C GLY A 35 4.52 -4.40 5.18
N GLY A 36 5.45 -4.69 6.08
CA GLY A 36 5.30 -5.75 7.05
C GLY A 36 6.38 -5.65 8.11
N GLY A 37 6.07 -6.16 9.28
CA GLY A 37 6.96 -6.02 10.41
C GLY A 37 6.26 -6.18 11.73
N TRP A 38 6.77 -5.46 12.72
CA TRP A 38 6.25 -5.44 14.06
C TRP A 38 6.66 -4.18 14.80
N ILE A 39 5.80 -3.80 15.74
CA ILE A 39 5.99 -2.71 16.70
C ILE A 39 5.96 -3.28 18.12
N ILE A 40 6.42 -2.49 19.09
CA ILE A 40 6.14 -2.73 20.50
C ILE A 40 4.95 -1.86 20.89
N HIS A 41 3.84 -2.48 21.26
CA HIS A 41 2.66 -1.82 21.77
C HIS A 41 2.40 -2.28 23.20
N ASN A 42 2.29 -1.35 24.15
CA ASN A 42 2.10 -1.65 25.58
C ASN A 42 3.11 -2.69 26.12
N GLY A 43 4.35 -2.66 25.64
CA GLY A 43 5.42 -3.59 26.03
C GLY A 43 5.37 -4.97 25.39
N ALA A 44 4.39 -5.24 24.53
CA ALA A 44 4.26 -6.50 23.80
C ALA A 44 4.43 -6.32 22.29
N LYS A 45 4.72 -7.41 21.58
CA LYS A 45 4.92 -7.39 20.13
C LYS A 45 3.57 -7.30 19.42
N GLY A 46 3.40 -6.32 18.53
CA GLY A 46 2.32 -6.28 17.54
C GLY A 46 2.89 -6.55 16.15
N THR A 47 2.57 -7.68 15.52
CA THR A 47 3.05 -8.00 14.16
C THR A 47 2.02 -7.62 13.11
N PHE A 48 2.47 -7.15 11.94
CA PHE A 48 1.57 -6.73 10.87
C PHE A 48 2.08 -7.10 9.48
N GLY A 49 1.12 -7.23 8.56
CA GLY A 49 1.31 -7.14 7.11
C GLY A 49 0.26 -6.19 6.56
N VAL A 50 0.69 -5.24 5.74
CA VAL A 50 -0.20 -4.19 5.22
C VAL A 50 0.08 -3.89 3.76
N GLY A 51 -0.99 -3.66 3.02
CA GLY A 51 -0.94 -3.07 1.69
C GLY A 51 -2.14 -2.17 1.48
N GLY A 52 -1.95 -1.10 0.71
CA GLY A 52 -3.03 -0.17 0.36
C GLY A 52 -2.62 0.62 -0.87
N GLY A 53 -3.55 0.82 -1.78
CA GLY A 53 -3.24 1.53 -3.01
C GLY A 53 -4.46 1.75 -3.87
N CYS A 54 -4.30 2.64 -4.84
CA CYS A 54 -5.28 2.74 -5.89
C CYS A 54 -5.30 1.48 -6.75
N LYS A 55 -6.50 1.07 -7.16
CA LYS A 55 -6.70 0.08 -8.22
C LYS A 55 -7.13 0.81 -9.49
N HIS A 56 -7.10 0.12 -10.63
CA HIS A 56 -7.59 0.68 -11.88
C HIS A 56 -9.02 1.22 -11.72
N GLY A 57 -9.18 2.54 -11.87
CA GLY A 57 -10.47 3.21 -11.75
C GLY A 57 -10.94 3.51 -10.31
N SER A 58 -10.16 3.22 -9.27
CA SER A 58 -10.53 3.58 -7.89
C SER A 58 -10.77 5.07 -7.74
N GLY A 59 -11.83 5.44 -7.01
CA GLY A 59 -12.22 6.85 -6.80
C GLY A 59 -12.78 7.55 -8.04
N VAL A 60 -12.84 6.88 -9.20
CA VAL A 60 -13.40 7.44 -10.45
C VAL A 60 -14.56 6.58 -10.94
N THR A 61 -14.27 5.34 -11.35
CA THR A 61 -15.26 4.41 -11.91
C THR A 61 -15.64 3.30 -10.95
N THR A 62 -14.85 3.09 -9.89
CA THR A 62 -15.12 2.11 -8.82
C THR A 62 -14.80 2.72 -7.46
N PRO A 63 -15.60 2.47 -6.41
CA PRO A 63 -15.33 3.04 -5.09
C PRO A 63 -14.23 2.32 -4.32
N GLU A 64 -13.90 1.07 -4.68
CA GLU A 64 -12.99 0.26 -3.87
C GLU A 64 -11.51 0.53 -4.20
N TYR A 65 -10.64 0.20 -3.25
CA TYR A 65 -9.19 0.29 -3.37
C TYR A 65 -8.58 -1.11 -3.29
N TRP A 66 -7.29 -1.24 -3.62
CA TRP A 66 -6.54 -2.48 -3.42
C TRP A 66 -5.81 -2.45 -2.09
N GLY A 67 -5.65 -3.62 -1.46
CA GLY A 67 -4.82 -3.74 -0.28
C GLY A 67 -5.20 -4.93 0.60
N HIS A 68 -4.62 -4.94 1.80
CA HIS A 68 -4.90 -5.89 2.87
C HIS A 68 -4.39 -5.34 4.22
N LEU A 69 -4.88 -5.93 5.30
CA LEU A 69 -4.32 -5.79 6.64
C LEU A 69 -4.40 -7.13 7.38
N GLU A 70 -3.27 -7.58 7.90
CA GLU A 70 -3.19 -8.54 8.98
C GLU A 70 -2.50 -7.87 10.17
N TYR A 71 -3.07 -7.98 11.37
CA TYR A 71 -2.42 -7.53 12.59
C TYR A 71 -2.65 -8.53 13.72
N HIS A 72 -1.60 -8.79 14.50
CA HIS A 72 -1.66 -9.64 15.67
C HIS A 72 -0.90 -9.00 16.84
N ASP A 73 -1.65 -8.62 17.88
CA ASP A 73 -1.11 -8.14 19.14
C ASP A 73 -0.88 -9.34 20.08
N HIS A 74 0.38 -9.63 20.37
CA HIS A 74 0.76 -10.74 21.22
C HIS A 74 0.55 -10.47 22.73
N GLY A 75 0.33 -9.22 23.14
CA GLY A 75 0.06 -8.85 24.53
C GLY A 75 -1.40 -9.07 24.91
N THR A 76 -2.32 -8.71 24.00
CA THR A 76 -3.77 -8.88 24.20
C THR A 76 -4.32 -10.16 23.56
N GLY A 77 -3.59 -10.74 22.59
CA GLY A 77 -4.08 -11.84 21.75
C GLY A 77 -5.08 -11.40 20.68
N LEU A 78 -5.13 -10.10 20.36
CA LEU A 78 -6.01 -9.55 19.32
C LEU A 78 -5.48 -9.94 17.93
N ASN A 79 -6.36 -10.50 17.10
CA ASN A 79 -6.14 -10.74 15.67
C ASN A 79 -7.09 -9.86 14.87
N VAL A 80 -6.58 -9.21 13.83
CA VAL A 80 -7.32 -8.37 12.91
C VAL A 80 -7.04 -8.86 11.50
N HIS A 81 -8.11 -9.23 10.79
CA HIS A 81 -8.08 -9.67 9.40
C HIS A 81 -8.98 -8.75 8.58
N TRP A 82 -8.40 -8.07 7.58
CA TRP A 82 -9.17 -7.20 6.69
C TRP A 82 -10.25 -7.98 5.92
N THR A 83 -11.29 -7.26 5.52
CA THR A 83 -12.35 -7.77 4.63
C THR A 83 -12.51 -6.90 3.40
N SER A 84 -12.21 -5.60 3.51
CA SER A 84 -12.27 -4.65 2.39
C SER A 84 -11.33 -3.46 2.64
N ILE A 85 -10.94 -2.78 1.55
CA ILE A 85 -10.24 -1.48 1.60
C ILE A 85 -11.17 -0.42 1.03
N THR A 86 -11.49 0.58 1.85
CA THR A 86 -12.52 1.60 1.57
C THR A 86 -11.93 2.96 1.28
N ALA A 87 -10.68 3.22 1.65
CA ALA A 87 -9.99 4.46 1.35
C ALA A 87 -8.47 4.30 1.29
N TYR A 88 -7.86 5.14 0.46
CA TYR A 88 -6.42 5.31 0.37
C TYR A 88 -6.08 6.76 0.02
N PHE A 89 -5.29 7.43 0.85
CA PHE A 89 -4.92 8.84 0.63
C PHE A 89 -3.63 9.24 1.38
N PRO A 90 -2.91 10.26 0.89
CA PRO A 90 -1.71 10.77 1.54
C PRO A 90 -2.01 11.52 2.84
N GLU A 91 -1.10 11.39 3.80
CA GLU A 91 -0.95 12.35 4.89
C GLU A 91 0.26 13.23 4.58
N GLY A 92 0.01 14.50 4.26
CA GLY A 92 1.06 15.46 3.91
C GLY A 92 1.69 15.23 2.53
N ASP A 93 2.87 15.78 2.33
CA ASP A 93 3.56 15.78 1.05
C ASP A 93 4.27 14.45 0.77
N THR A 94 4.23 14.02 -0.49
CA THR A 94 5.07 12.93 -0.99
C THR A 94 6.37 13.52 -1.49
N THR A 95 7.48 13.01 -0.96
CA THR A 95 8.83 13.46 -1.34
C THR A 95 9.56 12.34 -2.08
N THR A 96 10.83 12.55 -2.41
CA THR A 96 11.64 11.56 -3.11
C THR A 96 12.98 11.42 -2.41
N ASP A 97 13.40 10.19 -2.16
CA ASP A 97 14.72 9.92 -1.64
C ASP A 97 15.79 10.40 -2.63
N SER A 98 16.67 11.28 -2.17
CA SER A 98 17.71 11.89 -3.02
C SER A 98 18.72 10.92 -3.64
N LYS A 99 18.87 9.71 -3.07
CA LYS A 99 19.82 8.70 -3.52
C LYS A 99 19.14 7.68 -4.42
N THR A 100 18.03 7.11 -3.96
CA THR A 100 17.34 6.00 -4.65
C THR A 100 16.29 6.50 -5.64
N HIS A 101 15.88 7.77 -5.55
CA HIS A 101 14.80 8.35 -6.33
C HIS A 101 13.46 7.62 -6.15
N GLN A 102 13.30 6.92 -5.02
CA GLN A 102 12.04 6.30 -4.62
C GLN A 102 11.15 7.32 -3.91
N PRO A 103 9.82 7.23 -4.07
CA PRO A 103 8.91 8.11 -3.35
C PRO A 103 8.96 7.78 -1.86
N LEU A 104 8.86 8.81 -1.02
CA LEU A 104 8.76 8.71 0.43
C LEU A 104 7.51 9.44 0.90
N GLY A 105 6.92 9.01 2.00
CA GLY A 105 5.78 9.69 2.58
C GLY A 105 4.84 8.79 3.36
N THR A 106 3.73 9.37 3.79
CA THR A 106 2.76 8.72 4.66
C THR A 106 1.45 8.47 3.93
N ARG A 107 0.81 7.33 4.20
CA ARG A 107 -0.49 6.97 3.67
C ARG A 107 -1.43 6.53 4.78
N PHE A 108 -2.68 6.94 4.66
CA PHE A 108 -3.78 6.31 5.35
C PHE A 108 -4.37 5.20 4.49
N ILE A 109 -4.51 4.02 5.07
CA ILE A 109 -5.16 2.85 4.46
C ILE A 109 -6.34 2.51 5.36
N CYS A 110 -7.56 2.67 4.85
CA CYS A 110 -8.77 2.42 5.63
C CYS A 110 -9.57 1.28 5.05
N GLY A 111 -10.33 0.61 5.91
CA GLY A 111 -11.16 -0.49 5.49
C GLY A 111 -12.02 -1.06 6.59
N GLU A 112 -12.52 -2.25 6.32
CA GLU A 112 -13.26 -3.08 7.27
C GLU A 112 -12.41 -4.30 7.62
N ALA A 113 -12.56 -4.79 8.84
CA ALA A 113 -11.88 -5.97 9.33
C ALA A 113 -12.75 -6.77 10.28
N ARG A 114 -12.45 -8.06 10.40
CA ARG A 114 -12.97 -8.93 11.44
C ARG A 114 -11.91 -9.17 12.49
N THR A 115 -12.30 -9.15 13.75
CA THR A 115 -11.43 -9.42 14.88
C THR A 115 -11.95 -10.58 15.74
N ASN A 116 -11.05 -11.19 16.51
CA ASN A 116 -11.43 -12.21 17.48
C ASN A 116 -11.96 -11.63 18.81
N GLN A 117 -11.85 -10.32 19.06
CA GLN A 117 -12.25 -9.69 20.33
C GLN A 117 -13.40 -8.68 20.19
N PHE A 118 -13.47 -7.95 19.08
CA PHE A 118 -14.41 -6.85 18.87
C PHE A 118 -15.44 -7.12 17.76
N GLY A 119 -15.38 -8.29 17.11
CA GLY A 119 -16.22 -8.59 15.96
C GLY A 119 -15.79 -7.80 14.73
N ASP A 120 -16.76 -7.37 13.93
CA ASP A 120 -16.53 -6.57 12.73
C ASP A 120 -16.29 -5.10 13.10
N VAL A 121 -15.23 -4.50 12.55
CA VAL A 121 -14.76 -3.15 12.87
C VAL A 121 -14.36 -2.40 11.60
N HIS A 122 -14.31 -1.08 11.69
CA HIS A 122 -13.58 -0.24 10.75
C HIS A 122 -12.14 -0.07 11.22
N PHE A 123 -11.18 -0.07 10.30
CA PHE A 123 -9.79 0.21 10.61
C PHE A 123 -9.24 1.39 9.82
N VAL A 124 -8.24 2.04 10.40
CA VAL A 124 -7.30 2.91 9.69
C VAL A 124 -5.89 2.52 10.10
N VAL A 125 -5.03 2.32 9.10
CA VAL A 125 -3.59 2.25 9.27
C VAL A 125 -2.99 3.56 8.80
N ARG A 126 -2.08 4.11 9.61
CA ARG A 126 -1.13 5.13 9.19
C ARG A 126 0.22 4.44 8.99
N ALA A 127 0.70 4.43 7.76
CA ALA A 127 2.01 3.85 7.43
C ALA A 127 2.87 4.87 6.70
N ARG A 128 4.15 4.95 7.08
CA ARG A 128 5.11 5.89 6.50
C ARG A 128 6.34 5.15 6.02
N ASP A 129 6.72 5.43 4.77
CA ASP A 129 8.03 5.14 4.24
C ASP A 129 8.94 6.37 4.48
N ALA A 130 9.96 6.18 5.30
CA ALA A 130 10.98 7.18 5.64
C ALA A 130 12.33 6.89 4.96
N GLY A 131 12.35 5.94 4.03
CA GLY A 131 13.50 5.55 3.25
C GLY A 131 14.32 4.43 3.88
N GLU A 132 15.21 3.86 3.06
CA GLU A 132 16.02 2.72 3.46
C GLU A 132 17.11 3.09 4.49
N PRO A 133 17.35 2.26 5.51
CA PRO A 133 17.03 0.82 5.60
C PRO A 133 15.69 0.46 6.30
N GLY A 134 14.70 1.35 6.31
CA GLY A 134 13.35 1.09 6.86
C GLY A 134 13.22 1.24 8.38
N VAL A 135 14.32 1.57 9.07
CA VAL A 135 14.32 1.72 10.55
C VAL A 135 13.52 2.91 11.06
N ASN A 136 13.30 3.92 10.21
CA ASN A 136 12.51 5.09 10.55
C ASN A 136 11.09 5.01 9.96
N ASP A 137 10.75 3.90 9.31
CA ASP A 137 9.40 3.69 8.83
C ASP A 137 8.44 3.58 10.00
N GLU A 138 7.19 3.92 9.76
CA GLU A 138 6.18 4.01 10.82
C GLU A 138 4.98 3.15 10.50
N PHE A 139 4.37 2.55 11.52
CA PHE A 139 3.10 1.84 11.42
C PHE A 139 2.26 2.06 12.67
N ASP A 140 1.04 2.56 12.49
CA ASP A 140 0.05 2.69 13.56
C ASP A 140 -1.32 2.21 13.09
N LEU A 141 -2.09 1.59 13.99
CA LEU A 141 -3.41 1.01 13.73
C LEU A 141 -4.44 1.58 14.71
N GLN A 142 -5.62 1.96 14.20
CA GLN A 142 -6.79 2.28 15.01
C GLN A 142 -8.02 1.52 14.50
N LEU A 143 -8.81 1.00 15.44
CA LEU A 143 -10.05 0.26 15.19
C LEU A 143 -11.23 0.98 15.84
N ARG A 144 -12.34 1.10 15.09
CA ARG A 144 -13.63 1.57 15.61
C ARG A 144 -14.72 0.54 15.37
N ASP A 145 -15.62 0.38 16.33
CA ASP A 145 -16.82 -0.45 16.16
C ASP A 145 -17.90 0.25 15.31
N SER A 146 -19.03 -0.44 15.09
CA SER A 146 -20.15 0.10 14.31
C SER A 146 -20.85 1.32 14.95
N SER A 147 -20.61 1.59 16.24
CA SER A 147 -21.10 2.79 16.91
C SER A 147 -20.17 4.00 16.71
N GLY A 148 -18.98 3.76 16.15
CA GLY A 148 -17.92 4.75 15.99
C GLY A 148 -17.03 4.90 17.21
N ALA A 149 -17.16 4.06 18.24
CA ALA A 149 -16.28 4.08 19.39
C ALA A 149 -14.91 3.47 19.04
N ILE A 150 -13.82 4.09 19.50
CA ILE A 150 -12.48 3.49 19.43
C ILE A 150 -12.46 2.29 20.38
N VAL A 151 -12.17 1.11 19.84
CA VAL A 151 -12.07 -0.14 20.61
C VAL A 151 -10.63 -0.64 20.76
N TYR A 152 -9.72 -0.13 19.92
CA TYR A 152 -8.29 -0.42 19.98
C TYR A 152 -7.53 0.66 19.20
N ALA A 153 -6.39 1.12 19.72
CA ALA A 153 -5.53 2.05 18.98
C ALA A 153 -4.07 1.90 19.43
N THR A 154 -3.15 1.57 18.53
CA THR A 154 -1.72 1.52 18.91
C THR A 154 -1.21 2.84 19.48
N PRO A 155 -1.63 4.04 19.03
CA PRO A 155 -1.18 5.31 19.63
C PRO A 155 -1.61 5.53 21.08
N ASP A 156 -2.48 4.70 21.66
CA ASP A 156 -2.99 4.89 23.03
C ASP A 156 -1.99 4.57 24.14
N ASP A 157 -0.88 3.90 23.81
CA ASP A 157 0.18 3.55 24.77
C ASP A 157 1.17 4.69 25.05
N GLY A 158 0.95 5.85 24.45
CA GLY A 158 1.79 7.03 24.57
C GLY A 158 3.00 7.04 23.61
N THR A 159 3.14 6.03 22.77
CA THR A 159 4.11 5.99 21.67
C THR A 159 3.38 6.31 20.37
N PHE A 160 3.71 7.43 19.76
CA PHE A 160 3.22 7.77 18.43
C PHE A 160 4.19 8.73 17.74
N PRO A 161 4.58 8.47 16.49
CA PRO A 161 4.33 7.24 15.73
C PRO A 161 5.19 6.06 16.21
N HIS A 162 4.74 4.82 15.97
CA HIS A 162 5.59 3.65 16.21
C HIS A 162 6.56 3.43 15.06
N THR A 163 7.87 3.50 15.34
CA THR A 163 8.90 3.24 14.33
C THR A 163 9.23 1.75 14.21
N LEU A 164 9.54 1.29 13.00
CA LEU A 164 9.92 -0.11 12.70
C LEU A 164 11.39 -0.40 13.03
N GLY A 165 12.10 0.57 13.57
CA GLY A 165 13.45 0.44 14.09
C GLY A 165 13.78 1.57 15.05
N GLY A 166 14.95 1.53 15.66
CA GLY A 166 15.35 2.49 16.70
C GLY A 166 14.84 2.12 18.10
N GLY A 167 15.29 2.89 19.11
CA GLY A 167 15.26 2.54 20.55
C GLY A 167 13.92 2.21 21.22
N ALA A 168 12.80 2.21 20.48
CA ALA A 168 11.49 1.69 20.91
C ALA A 168 11.30 0.18 20.60
N GLY A 169 12.20 -0.39 19.80
CA GLY A 169 12.35 -1.84 19.66
C GLY A 169 11.39 -2.52 18.69
N GLY A 170 11.14 -1.98 17.49
CA GLY A 170 10.40 -2.64 16.40
C GLY A 170 11.29 -3.34 15.34
N GLY A 171 10.67 -3.81 14.25
CA GLY A 171 11.38 -4.37 13.09
C GLY A 171 10.48 -4.49 11.86
N GLY A 172 10.96 -4.14 10.66
CA GLY A 172 10.18 -4.29 9.42
C GLY A 172 10.62 -3.34 8.32
N ASN A 173 9.76 -3.19 7.31
CA ASN A 173 9.95 -2.21 6.23
C ASN A 173 8.57 -1.79 5.69
N ILE A 174 8.42 -0.51 5.38
CA ILE A 174 7.32 0.07 4.60
C ILE A 174 7.92 0.59 3.30
N GLN A 175 7.24 0.36 2.19
CA GLN A 175 7.66 0.83 0.88
C GLN A 175 6.49 1.57 0.23
N LEU A 176 6.72 2.83 -0.10
CA LEU A 176 5.88 3.58 -1.00
C LEU A 176 6.36 3.34 -2.43
N HIS A 177 5.43 3.03 -3.32
CA HIS A 177 5.74 2.69 -4.70
C HIS A 177 5.21 3.76 -5.63
N LYS A 178 5.91 3.94 -6.74
CA LYS A 178 5.47 4.79 -7.84
C LYS A 178 4.16 4.28 -8.45
N PRO A 179 3.29 5.19 -8.93
CA PRO A 179 2.16 4.79 -9.75
C PRO A 179 2.56 3.88 -10.91
N ASN A 180 1.67 2.96 -11.28
CA ASN A 180 1.86 2.04 -12.39
C ASN A 180 0.53 1.83 -13.16
N PRO A 181 0.52 1.08 -14.27
CA PRO A 181 -0.71 0.87 -15.06
C PRO A 181 -1.88 0.22 -14.30
N SER A 182 -1.65 -0.40 -13.15
CA SER A 182 -2.69 -0.97 -12.28
C SER A 182 -3.21 0.00 -11.22
N THR A 183 -2.58 1.17 -11.04
CA THR A 183 -2.92 2.16 -10.00
C THR A 183 -3.44 3.47 -10.60
N THR A 184 -4.07 3.41 -11.77
CA THR A 184 -4.61 4.57 -12.51
C THR A 184 -5.90 5.16 -11.91
N GLY A 185 -6.15 4.93 -10.62
CA GLY A 185 -7.23 5.56 -9.87
C GLY A 185 -6.81 6.91 -9.27
N VAL A 186 -7.65 7.45 -8.40
CA VAL A 186 -7.39 8.65 -7.59
C VAL A 186 -7.51 8.34 -6.10
N PHE A 187 -6.83 9.12 -5.27
CA PHE A 187 -6.97 9.05 -3.81
C PHE A 187 -8.40 9.41 -3.36
N GLY A 188 -8.80 8.87 -2.21
CA GLY A 188 -10.08 9.20 -1.58
C GLY A 188 -10.70 8.01 -0.88
N GLY A 189 -12.02 7.95 -0.88
CA GLY A 189 -12.82 6.93 -0.21
C GLY A 189 -13.39 7.40 1.13
N SER A 190 -13.92 6.45 1.91
CA SER A 190 -14.44 6.71 3.26
C SER A 190 -13.58 6.01 4.31
N CYS A 191 -13.27 6.72 5.38
CA CYS A 191 -12.47 6.21 6.50
C CYS A 191 -13.21 6.39 7.83
N PRO A 192 -14.22 5.56 8.15
CA PRO A 192 -14.99 5.69 9.39
C PRO A 192 -14.17 5.49 10.66
N ALA A 193 -12.97 4.91 10.54
CA ALA A 193 -12.07 4.67 11.66
C ALA A 193 -11.30 5.92 12.11
N LEU A 194 -11.26 7.01 11.34
CA LEU A 194 -10.63 8.28 11.76
C LEU A 194 -11.53 9.06 12.72
#